data_AF-A0A558FIT3-F1
#
_entry.id   AF-A0A558FIT3-F1
#
_cell.length_a   1.000
_cell.length_b   1.000
_cell.length_c   1.000
_cell.angle_alpha   90.00
_cell.angle_beta   90.00
_cell.angle_gamma   90.00
#
_symmetry.space_group_name_H-M   'P 1'
#
loop_
_entity.id
_entity.type
_entity.pdbx_description
1 polymer ?
#
loop_
_entity_poly.entity_id
_entity_poly.type
_entity_poly.pdbx_seq_one_letter_code
_entity_poly.pdbx_strand_id
1 'polypeptide(L)'
;MDVGAVLIKLKANMQAQVEAWQQEIEQRKTEAIQTLQAEGVTVESWFQLELNGEHYLLAYMRAKDLAYAQQVARNSCFDIDQVHRQFKQH
;
A
#
# COMPACT_ATOMS: atom_id res chain seq x y z
N MET A 1 -16.85 4.15 -9.26
CA MET A 1 -15.43 4.24 -8.88
C MET A 1 -15.41 4.52 -7.42
N ASP A 2 -14.82 3.61 -6.68
CA ASP A 2 -14.81 3.60 -5.24
C ASP A 2 -13.49 4.16 -4.72
N VAL A 3 -13.55 4.77 -3.54
CA VAL A 3 -12.40 5.38 -2.88
C VAL A 3 -12.27 4.79 -1.50
N GLY A 4 -11.07 4.33 -1.18
CA GLY A 4 -10.69 3.82 0.13
C GLY A 4 -9.54 4.65 0.67
N ALA A 5 -9.62 5.05 1.94
CA ALA A 5 -8.52 5.67 2.65
C ALA A 5 -8.35 5.00 4.01
N VAL A 6 -7.12 4.66 4.37
CA VAL A 6 -6.79 4.05 5.66
C VAL A 6 -5.67 4.84 6.29
N LEU A 7 -5.89 5.30 7.52
CA LEU A 7 -4.86 5.90 8.35
C LEU A 7 -4.30 4.83 9.29
N ILE A 8 -3.01 4.57 9.19
CA ILE A 8 -2.29 3.55 9.95
C ILE A 8 -1.35 4.28 10.90
N LYS A 9 -1.51 4.08 12.21
CA LYS A 9 -0.54 4.58 13.19
C LYS A 9 0.70 3.69 13.17
N LEU A 10 1.87 4.29 12.96
CA LEU A 10 3.14 3.58 12.98
C LEU A 10 3.57 3.31 14.42
N LYS A 11 4.23 2.17 14.65
CA LYS A 11 4.91 1.91 15.92
C LYS A 11 6.18 2.75 15.99
N ALA A 12 6.67 3.00 17.21
CA ALA A 12 7.93 3.69 17.43
C ALA A 12 9.08 2.97 16.68
N ASN A 13 10.00 3.73 16.08
CA ASN A 13 11.14 3.26 15.28
C ASN A 13 10.80 2.50 13.98
N MET A 14 9.58 2.63 13.44
CA MET A 14 9.26 2.05 12.13
C MET A 14 9.72 2.87 10.94
N GLN A 15 10.25 4.09 11.11
CA GLN A 15 10.70 4.95 10.02
C GLN A 15 11.62 4.24 9.02
N ALA A 16 12.64 3.53 9.52
CA ALA A 16 13.59 2.80 8.68
C ALA A 16 12.92 1.65 7.89
N GLN A 17 11.88 1.02 8.45
CA GLN A 17 11.13 -0.02 7.75
C GLN A 17 10.23 0.58 6.67
N VAL A 18 9.63 1.75 6.92
CA VAL A 18 8.84 2.46 5.92
C VAL A 18 9.72 2.94 4.78
N GLU A 19 10.92 3.46 5.07
CA GLU A 19 11.89 3.86 4.04
C GLU A 19 12.36 2.68 3.19
N ALA A 20 12.73 1.56 3.82
CA ALA A 20 13.11 0.35 3.11
C ALA A 20 11.97 -0.17 2.21
N TRP A 21 10.76 -0.20 2.74
CA TRP A 21 9.56 -0.59 2.00
C TRP A 21 9.29 0.36 0.82
N GLN A 22 9.38 1.67 1.02
CA GLN A 22 9.22 2.66 -0.06
C GLN A 22 10.26 2.45 -1.17
N GLN A 23 11.52 2.19 -0.81
CA GLN A 23 12.58 1.92 -1.80
C GLN A 23 12.30 0.66 -2.60
N GLU A 24 11.83 -0.40 -1.96
CA GLU A 24 11.50 -1.67 -2.63
C GLU A 24 10.32 -1.50 -3.60
N ILE A 25 9.29 -0.76 -3.21
CA ILE A 25 8.16 -0.41 -4.08
C ILE A 25 8.62 0.43 -5.28
N GLU A 26 9.49 1.42 -5.08
CA GLU A 26 9.99 2.26 -6.19
C GLU A 26 10.88 1.45 -7.14
N GLN A 27 11.70 0.52 -6.63
CA GLN A 27 12.50 -0.38 -7.46
C GLN A 27 11.64 -1.35 -8.28
N ARG A 28 10.52 -1.80 -7.71
CA ARG A 28 9.57 -2.73 -8.35
C ARG A 28 8.32 -2.05 -8.91
N LYS A 29 8.40 -0.73 -9.15
CA LYS A 29 7.27 0.10 -9.57
C LYS A 29 6.52 -0.42 -10.80
N THR A 30 7.25 -0.96 -11.77
CA THR A 30 6.64 -1.55 -12.97
C THR A 30 5.73 -2.72 -12.63
N GLU A 31 6.17 -3.61 -11.72
CA GLU A 31 5.37 -4.74 -11.26
C GLU A 31 4.20 -4.27 -10.39
N ALA A 32 4.43 -3.30 -9.50
CA ALA A 32 3.36 -2.69 -8.69
C ALA A 32 2.25 -2.09 -9.56
N ILE A 33 2.60 -1.37 -10.64
CA ILE A 33 1.63 -0.81 -11.58
C ILE A 33 0.85 -1.92 -12.30
N GLN A 34 1.50 -3.02 -12.67
CA GLN A 34 0.83 -4.17 -13.30
C GLN A 34 -0.18 -4.81 -12.37
N THR A 35 0.16 -4.99 -11.09
CA THR A 35 -0.77 -5.49 -10.07
C THR A 35 -1.97 -4.56 -9.91
N LEU A 36 -1.74 -3.24 -9.76
CA LEU A 36 -2.82 -2.26 -9.64
C LEU A 36 -3.77 -2.28 -10.84
N GLN A 37 -3.23 -2.43 -12.06
CA GLN A 37 -4.06 -2.56 -13.27
C GLN A 37 -4.90 -3.84 -13.27
N ALA A 38 -4.32 -4.98 -12.87
CA ALA A 38 -5.02 -6.25 -12.78
C ALA A 38 -6.17 -6.22 -11.76
N GLU A 39 -5.98 -5.50 -10.66
CA GLU A 39 -6.97 -5.29 -9.60
C GLU A 39 -8.04 -4.27 -9.97
N GLY A 40 -7.88 -3.53 -11.08
CA GLY A 40 -8.76 -2.43 -11.46
C GLY A 40 -8.59 -1.19 -10.57
N VAL A 41 -7.45 -1.09 -9.87
CA VAL A 41 -7.01 0.08 -9.13
C VAL A 41 -6.44 1.09 -10.11
N THR A 42 -6.93 2.32 -10.04
CA THR A 42 -6.51 3.42 -10.91
C THR A 42 -5.45 4.28 -10.24
N VAL A 43 -5.53 4.41 -8.93
CA VAL A 43 -4.57 5.17 -8.12
C VAL A 43 -4.37 4.45 -6.81
N GLU A 44 -3.11 4.24 -6.44
CA GLU A 44 -2.71 3.99 -5.07
C GLU A 44 -1.67 5.04 -4.68
N SER A 45 -1.79 5.63 -3.50
CA SER A 45 -0.86 6.63 -3.00
C SER A 45 -0.67 6.47 -1.50
N TRP A 46 0.59 6.53 -1.09
CA TRP A 46 1.00 6.38 0.30
C TRP A 46 1.64 7.67 0.77
N PHE A 47 1.16 8.19 1.90
CA PHE A 47 1.66 9.43 2.48
C PHE A 47 2.14 9.16 3.89
N GLN A 48 3.36 9.61 4.20
CA GLN A 48 3.83 9.68 5.58
C GLN A 48 3.31 10.98 6.20
N LEU A 49 2.81 10.88 7.43
CA LEU A 49 2.24 11.99 8.17
C LEU A 49 2.82 11.97 9.59
N GLU A 50 3.06 13.15 10.16
CA GLU A 50 3.33 13.31 11.59
C GLU A 50 2.20 14.13 12.20
N LEU A 51 1.56 13.59 13.23
CA LEU A 51 0.45 14.23 13.93
C LEU A 51 0.73 14.13 15.43
N ASN A 52 0.83 15.28 16.11
CA ASN A 52 1.09 15.36 17.55
C ASN A 52 2.36 14.60 18.01
N GLY A 53 3.41 14.59 17.19
CA GLY A 53 4.66 13.87 17.48
C GLY A 53 4.59 12.35 17.27
N GLU A 54 3.48 11.84 16.74
CA GLU A 54 3.28 10.45 16.38
C GLU A 54 3.29 10.30 14.85
N HIS A 55 3.88 9.20 14.36
CA HIS A 55 3.99 8.96 12.92
C HIS A 55 2.84 8.08 12.40
N TYR A 56 2.37 8.39 11.20
CA TYR A 56 1.27 7.71 10.53
C TYR A 56 1.58 7.49 9.05
N LEU A 57 0.94 6.48 8.48
CA LEU A 57 0.82 6.27 7.04
C LEU A 57 -0.64 6.38 6.61
N LEU A 58 -0.90 7.24 5.63
CA LEU A 58 -2.18 7.31 4.94
C LEU A 58 -2.04 6.55 3.62
N ALA A 59 -2.80 5.46 3.49
CA ALA A 59 -2.99 4.75 2.23
C ALA A 59 -4.27 5.26 1.56
N TYR A 60 -4.15 5.84 0.38
CA TYR A 60 -5.27 6.27 -0.46
C TYR A 60 -5.34 5.38 -1.69
N MET A 61 -6.51 4.84 -1.97
CA MET A 61 -6.75 3.98 -3.12
C MET A 61 -8.04 4.38 -3.83
N ARG A 62 -7.99 4.37 -5.16
CA ARG A 62 -9.15 4.54 -6.03
C ARG A 62 -9.23 3.38 -7.01
N ALA A 63 -10.34 2.66 -6.98
CA ALA A 63 -10.58 1.51 -7.85
C ALA A 63 -11.94 1.62 -8.55
N LYS A 64 -12.15 0.82 -9.60
CA LYS A 64 -13.49 0.71 -10.20
C LYS A 64 -14.48 0.09 -9.22
N ASP A 65 -14.04 -0.96 -8.52
CA ASP A 65 -14.76 -1.71 -7.49
C ASP A 65 -13.73 -2.16 -6.44
N LEU A 66 -13.87 -1.66 -5.20
CA LEU A 66 -12.93 -1.99 -4.12
C LEU A 66 -13.05 -3.44 -3.64
N ALA A 67 -14.24 -4.04 -3.72
CA ALA A 67 -14.45 -5.42 -3.31
C ALA A 67 -13.77 -6.38 -4.29
N TYR A 68 -13.89 -6.08 -5.60
CA TYR A 68 -13.17 -6.82 -6.64
C TYR A 68 -11.65 -6.67 -6.48
N ALA A 69 -11.15 -5.43 -6.29
CA ALA A 69 -9.72 -5.18 -6.08
C ALA A 69 -9.17 -5.98 -4.89
N GLN A 70 -9.88 -6.00 -3.75
CA GLN A 70 -9.48 -6.80 -2.59
C GLN A 70 -9.51 -8.31 -2.87
N GLN A 71 -10.46 -8.80 -3.67
CA GLN A 71 -10.53 -10.21 -4.03
C GLN A 71 -9.35 -10.61 -4.93
N VAL A 72 -9.00 -9.77 -5.90
CA VAL A 72 -7.84 -10.00 -6.79
C VAL A 72 -6.54 -9.93 -5.99
N ALA A 73 -6.36 -8.92 -5.12
CA ALA A 73 -5.20 -8.80 -4.23
C ALA A 73 -5.01 -10.00 -3.29
N ARG A 74 -6.10 -10.65 -2.86
CA ARG A 74 -6.05 -11.87 -2.04
C ARG A 74 -5.52 -13.07 -2.83
N ASN A 75 -5.88 -13.17 -4.11
CA ASN A 75 -5.50 -14.25 -5.01
C ASN A 75 -4.26 -13.95 -5.85
N SER A 76 -3.69 -12.75 -5.71
CA SER A 76 -2.52 -12.32 -6.44
C SER A 76 -1.28 -13.11 -6.02
N CYS A 77 -0.51 -13.53 -7.01
CA CYS A 77 0.77 -14.23 -6.85
C CYS A 77 1.97 -13.30 -7.10
N PHE A 78 1.77 -11.99 -7.26
CA PHE A 78 2.90 -11.07 -7.44
C PHE A 78 3.70 -10.97 -6.14
N ASP A 79 5.02 -10.98 -6.24
CA ASP A 79 5.88 -10.92 -5.06
C ASP A 79 5.74 -9.57 -4.34
N ILE A 80 5.42 -8.49 -5.07
CA ILE A 80 5.14 -7.18 -4.48
C ILE A 80 3.96 -7.21 -3.49
N ASP A 81 2.97 -8.09 -3.70
CA ASP A 81 1.88 -8.27 -2.74
C ASP A 81 2.35 -8.92 -1.43
N GLN A 82 3.38 -9.76 -1.50
CA GLN A 82 3.99 -10.34 -0.30
C GLN A 82 4.69 -9.26 0.53
N VAL A 83 5.39 -8.34 -0.14
CA VAL A 83 6.03 -7.17 0.48
C VAL A 83 4.99 -6.31 1.21
N HIS A 84 3.86 -6.00 0.54
CA HIS A 84 2.76 -5.26 1.17
C HIS A 84 2.14 -5.99 2.36
N ARG A 85 1.99 -7.32 2.29
CA ARG A 85 1.45 -8.13 3.39
C ARG A 85 2.41 -8.17 4.58
N GLN A 86 3.70 -8.35 4.34
CA GLN A 86 4.74 -8.35 5.38
C GLN A 86 4.79 -7.00 6.09
N PHE A 87 4.75 -5.90 5.34
CA PHE A 87 4.70 -4.56 5.92
C PHE A 87 3.48 -4.35 6.83
N LYS A 88 2.29 -4.82 6.42
CA LYS A 88 1.04 -4.70 7.19
C LYS A 88 0.96 -5.62 8.43
N GLN A 89 1.83 -6.62 8.55
CA GLN A 89 1.83 -7.56 9.69
C GLN A 89 2.65 -7.06 10.89
N HIS A 90 3.52 -6.07 10.70
CA HIS A 90 4.37 -5.51 11.75
C HIS A 90 3.78 -4.26 12.39
#